data_AF-A0AAE6C8T5-F1
#
_entry.id   AF-A0AAE6C8T5-F1
#
_cell.length_a   1.000
_cell.length_b   1.000
_cell.length_c   1.000
_cell.angle_alpha   90.00
_cell.angle_beta   90.00
_cell.angle_gamma   90.00
#
_symmetry.space_group_name_H-M   'P 1'
#
loop_
_entity.id
_entity.type
_entity.pdbx_description
1 polymer ?
#
loop_
_entity_poly.entity_id
_entity_poly.type
_entity_poly.pdbx_seq_one_letter_code
_entity_poly.pdbx_strand_id
1 'polypeptide(L)'
;MSGRRSGVSVKPGAVWVAWLGLGLLLTACVLSGSADAAQRSARGEPKRVLILHSFGREFRPWSEYARSIKAGLEQRSSWPLDIQEHTLLSARFNNPGPEAPFVEYLASLYQGAPPDIVISIGAPAARFAQRYRAKLFPDTPMVLTVVEERLVDRSDLTDNDVVVSARLDFMAVFDNILRVLPDTKAVAIVIGASPLEKFWIDALKRDLIPLGNRLELVWLSDLSFQEILERAAKLPPHTVLFWGLMSVDAAGVMYEGDLALRSLRAVANAPIFSYQDPFFGGGTVGGPMQLTAETSRKTVDAVMRILGGEKPSAIKYEPIEFGRPKYDWRELQRWGISETSLPPNSEILFREPTIWERYRGQMLLIAAIILVQAGLISGLLHERNGRRVAEIESRRRLAELAHANRYSSVGELTTSIAHELNQPLGSILTNAETAELMLQGNSPDINEIRLILADIRRDDQRASEVIRRLRSVLKKTPFEIKNIELNETVREAVGLARAVAEGRRITLIYTPVLADLRVKGDPIQLQQVVLNLIINAMDAITDANAGKREVSVWTVRAGKESEVNVVDTGPGVAASDLAHVFDPFFSTKPQGMGMGLAIARTIVEAHHGTINATNQQAGGARFTIRLPLLG
;
A
#
# COMPACT_ATOMS: atom_id res chain seq x y z
N MET A 1 -91.37 -56.57 80.32
CA MET A 1 -92.20 -56.49 79.11
C MET A 1 -91.24 -56.62 77.93
N SER A 2 -91.05 -57.81 77.35
CA SER A 2 -91.77 -58.29 76.15
C SER A 2 -91.96 -57.14 75.14
N GLY A 3 -91.37 -57.09 73.95
CA GLY A 3 -90.69 -58.07 73.11
C GLY A 3 -91.00 -57.69 71.66
N ARG A 4 -90.00 -57.67 70.77
CA ARG A 4 -90.07 -58.16 69.38
C ARG A 4 -88.79 -57.83 68.62
N ARG A 5 -88.08 -58.91 68.26
CA ARG A 5 -87.08 -58.95 67.19
C ARG A 5 -87.83 -59.01 65.85
N SER A 6 -87.38 -58.25 64.87
CA SER A 6 -87.64 -58.49 63.45
C SER A 6 -86.30 -58.71 62.75
N GLY A 7 -86.02 -59.97 62.43
CA GLY A 7 -84.91 -60.35 61.56
C GLY A 7 -85.29 -60.10 60.11
N VAL A 8 -84.35 -59.53 59.34
CA VAL A 8 -84.40 -59.49 57.88
C VAL A 8 -83.28 -60.38 57.37
N SER A 9 -83.66 -61.40 56.59
CA SER A 9 -82.74 -62.27 55.88
C SER A 9 -82.24 -61.57 54.61
N VAL A 10 -80.93 -61.50 54.44
CA VAL A 10 -80.31 -61.03 53.19
C VAL A 10 -79.99 -62.25 52.33
N LYS A 11 -80.60 -62.31 51.14
CA LYS A 11 -80.36 -63.33 50.12
C LYS A 11 -78.94 -63.19 49.53
N PRO A 12 -78.21 -64.30 49.27
CA PRO A 12 -76.90 -64.25 48.62
C PRO A 12 -77.09 -64.13 47.10
N GLY A 13 -77.22 -62.89 46.61
CA GLY A 13 -77.33 -62.62 45.18
C GLY A 13 -76.85 -61.23 44.74
N ALA A 14 -76.56 -60.32 45.67
CA ALA A 14 -76.21 -58.94 45.38
C ALA A 14 -74.69 -58.65 45.31
N VAL A 15 -73.83 -59.63 45.64
CA VAL A 15 -72.37 -59.41 45.67
C VAL A 15 -71.73 -59.54 44.28
N TRP A 16 -72.32 -60.30 43.34
CA TRP A 16 -71.72 -60.47 42.01
C TRP A 16 -71.95 -59.31 41.03
N VAL A 17 -73.01 -58.52 41.21
CA VAL A 17 -73.31 -57.37 40.33
C VAL A 17 -72.44 -56.15 40.66
N ALA A 18 -72.02 -56.00 41.92
CA ALA A 18 -71.15 -54.90 42.34
C ALA A 18 -69.70 -55.05 41.83
N TRP A 19 -69.19 -56.28 41.69
CA TRP A 19 -67.84 -56.53 41.18
C TRP A 19 -67.73 -56.42 39.65
N LEU A 20 -68.80 -56.72 38.91
CA LEU A 20 -68.87 -56.49 37.45
C LEU A 20 -68.98 -55.00 37.09
N GLY A 21 -69.70 -54.21 37.90
CA GLY A 21 -69.78 -52.75 37.73
C GLY A 21 -68.48 -52.00 38.04
N LEU A 22 -67.73 -52.45 39.06
CA LEU A 22 -66.45 -51.84 39.43
C LEU A 22 -65.31 -52.20 38.45
N GLY A 23 -65.34 -53.41 37.87
CA GLY A 23 -64.39 -53.84 36.83
C GLY A 23 -64.54 -53.11 35.49
N LEU A 24 -65.76 -52.71 35.13
CA LEU A 24 -66.05 -51.91 33.91
C LEU A 24 -65.73 -50.41 34.08
N LEU A 25 -65.84 -49.86 35.29
CA LEU A 25 -65.46 -48.47 35.60
C LEU A 25 -63.93 -48.30 35.72
N LEU A 26 -63.21 -49.29 36.23
CA LEU A 26 -61.73 -49.26 36.30
C LEU A 26 -61.06 -49.48 34.93
N THR A 27 -61.67 -50.27 34.04
CA THR A 27 -61.19 -50.40 32.64
C THR A 27 -61.52 -49.17 31.80
N ALA A 28 -62.64 -48.48 32.06
CA ALA A 28 -62.98 -47.22 31.39
C ALA A 28 -62.04 -46.06 31.76
N CYS A 29 -61.53 -45.99 32.99
CA CYS A 29 -60.58 -44.94 33.39
C CYS A 29 -59.16 -45.15 32.82
N VAL A 30 -58.68 -46.39 32.69
CA VAL A 30 -57.35 -46.67 32.10
C VAL A 30 -57.33 -46.51 30.57
N LEU A 31 -58.48 -46.68 29.91
CA LEU A 31 -58.64 -46.41 28.47
C LEU A 31 -58.93 -44.92 28.15
N SER A 32 -59.17 -44.08 29.15
CA SER A 32 -59.59 -42.68 28.93
C SER A 32 -58.46 -41.73 28.56
N GLY A 33 -57.22 -41.95 29.04
CA GLY A 33 -56.09 -41.06 28.74
C GLY A 33 -55.64 -41.11 27.27
N SER A 34 -55.66 -42.31 26.67
CA SER A 34 -55.33 -42.51 25.25
C SER A 34 -56.49 -42.13 24.31
N ALA A 35 -57.74 -42.26 24.76
CA ALA A 35 -58.91 -41.80 24.01
C ALA A 35 -59.04 -40.26 23.97
N ASP A 36 -58.71 -39.57 25.07
CA ASP A 36 -58.81 -38.10 25.16
C ASP A 36 -57.75 -37.42 24.27
N ALA A 37 -56.52 -37.95 24.21
CA ALA A 37 -55.47 -37.44 23.31
C ALA A 37 -55.82 -37.61 21.82
N ALA A 38 -56.51 -38.69 21.46
CA ALA A 38 -57.02 -38.94 20.10
C ALA A 38 -58.21 -38.04 19.76
N GLN A 39 -59.14 -37.81 20.70
CA GLN A 39 -60.27 -36.90 20.53
C GLN A 39 -59.86 -35.42 20.46
N ARG A 40 -58.83 -34.99 21.20
CA ARG A 40 -58.27 -33.62 21.11
C ARG A 40 -57.58 -33.36 19.78
N SER A 41 -56.87 -34.37 19.24
CA SER A 41 -56.29 -34.28 17.89
C SER A 41 -57.36 -34.09 16.82
N ALA A 42 -58.54 -34.71 16.99
CA ALA A 42 -59.67 -34.55 16.08
C ALA A 42 -60.38 -33.19 16.21
N ARG A 43 -60.22 -32.49 17.34
CA ARG A 43 -60.77 -31.13 17.60
C ARG A 43 -59.84 -29.99 17.20
N GLY A 44 -58.59 -30.28 16.81
CA GLY A 44 -57.60 -29.26 16.45
C GLY A 44 -56.99 -28.52 17.65
N GLU A 45 -57.10 -29.08 18.87
CA GLU A 45 -56.48 -28.50 20.06
C GLU A 45 -54.95 -28.63 20.02
N PRO A 46 -54.19 -27.62 20.50
CA PRO A 46 -52.74 -27.64 20.44
C PRO A 46 -52.15 -28.77 21.32
N LYS A 47 -51.10 -29.42 20.81
CA LYS A 47 -50.32 -30.42 21.55
C LYS A 47 -49.38 -29.70 22.52
N ARG A 48 -49.44 -30.04 23.80
CA ARG A 48 -48.67 -29.41 24.88
C ARG A 48 -47.35 -30.12 25.07
N VAL A 49 -46.26 -29.39 24.82
CA VAL A 49 -44.89 -29.90 24.91
C VAL A 49 -44.20 -29.18 26.07
N LEU A 50 -43.83 -29.92 27.10
CA LEU A 50 -43.03 -29.39 28.19
C LEU A 50 -41.54 -29.63 27.92
N ILE A 51 -40.72 -28.59 27.90
CA ILE A 51 -39.27 -28.68 27.82
C ILE A 51 -38.65 -28.31 29.18
N LEU A 52 -37.91 -29.25 29.77
CA LEU A 52 -37.14 -29.08 31.00
C LEU A 52 -35.66 -28.87 30.66
N HIS A 53 -35.15 -27.68 30.95
CA HIS A 53 -33.77 -27.30 30.72
C HIS A 53 -32.91 -27.55 31.96
N SER A 54 -31.76 -28.19 31.79
CA SER A 54 -30.80 -28.38 32.89
C SER A 54 -30.18 -27.06 33.34
N PHE A 55 -29.64 -26.26 32.42
CA PHE A 55 -28.88 -25.06 32.76
C PHE A 55 -29.51 -23.77 32.22
N GLY A 56 -30.71 -23.83 31.65
CA GLY A 56 -31.44 -22.67 31.13
C GLY A 56 -31.24 -22.40 29.65
N ARG A 57 -32.06 -21.49 29.11
CA ARG A 57 -32.27 -21.31 27.66
C ARG A 57 -31.06 -20.72 26.92
N GLU A 58 -30.21 -19.96 27.61
CA GLU A 58 -29.05 -19.29 27.02
C GLU A 58 -27.71 -19.94 27.39
N PHE A 59 -27.73 -21.04 28.13
CA PHE A 59 -26.51 -21.67 28.64
C PHE A 59 -25.96 -22.70 27.64
N ARG A 60 -24.84 -22.37 26.98
CA ARG A 60 -24.13 -23.26 26.05
C ARG A 60 -23.42 -24.41 26.80
N PRO A 61 -23.34 -25.61 26.22
CA PRO A 61 -23.78 -25.99 24.87
C PRO A 61 -25.30 -26.27 24.74
N TRP A 62 -26.03 -26.48 25.84
CA TRP A 62 -27.43 -26.95 25.81
C TRP A 62 -28.40 -26.02 25.09
N SER A 63 -28.18 -24.71 25.15
CA SER A 63 -28.99 -23.71 24.45
C SER A 63 -29.06 -23.94 22.93
N GLU A 64 -27.97 -24.38 22.30
CA GLU A 64 -27.92 -24.64 20.86
C GLU A 64 -28.77 -25.87 20.49
N TYR A 65 -28.72 -26.92 21.30
CA TYR A 65 -29.59 -28.09 21.14
C TYR A 65 -31.05 -27.69 21.33
N ALA A 66 -31.37 -26.96 22.41
CA ALA A 66 -32.74 -26.55 22.69
C ALA A 66 -33.34 -25.69 21.57
N ARG A 67 -32.56 -24.73 21.05
CA ARG A 67 -32.97 -23.90 19.91
C ARG A 67 -33.21 -24.74 18.66
N SER A 68 -32.30 -25.67 18.34
CA SER A 68 -32.45 -26.56 17.19
C SER A 68 -33.63 -27.52 17.33
N ILE A 69 -33.88 -28.06 18.52
CA ILE A 69 -35.03 -28.92 18.80
C ILE A 69 -36.32 -28.12 18.61
N LYS A 70 -36.45 -26.96 19.26
CA LYS A 70 -37.65 -26.12 19.17
C LYS A 70 -37.98 -25.74 17.73
N ALA A 71 -37.00 -25.21 16.98
CA ALA A 71 -37.17 -24.86 15.58
C ALA A 71 -37.59 -26.07 14.73
N GLY A 72 -37.00 -27.25 14.99
CA GLY A 72 -37.36 -28.48 14.29
C GLY A 72 -38.76 -28.98 14.61
N LEU A 73 -39.24 -28.83 15.85
CA LEU A 73 -40.61 -29.14 16.26
C LEU A 73 -41.61 -28.22 15.53
N GLU A 74 -41.38 -26.91 15.58
CA GLU A 74 -42.23 -25.90 14.92
C GLU A 74 -42.28 -26.09 13.40
N GLN A 75 -41.16 -26.47 12.77
CA GLN A 75 -41.08 -26.68 11.32
C GLN A 75 -41.76 -27.97 10.84
N ARG A 76 -41.66 -29.07 11.61
CA ARG A 76 -42.12 -30.40 11.19
C ARG A 76 -43.51 -30.78 11.71
N SER A 77 -44.05 -30.06 12.70
CA SER A 77 -45.31 -30.45 13.33
C SER A 77 -46.50 -30.24 12.41
N SER A 78 -47.34 -31.27 12.31
CA SER A 78 -48.66 -31.21 11.65
C SER A 78 -49.75 -30.64 12.57
N TRP A 79 -49.44 -30.38 13.84
CA TRP A 79 -50.36 -29.86 14.85
C TRP A 79 -49.87 -28.52 15.40
N PRO A 80 -50.77 -27.61 15.81
CA PRO A 80 -50.40 -26.48 16.64
C PRO A 80 -49.70 -26.98 17.91
N LEU A 81 -48.57 -26.39 18.26
CA LEU A 81 -47.81 -26.75 19.46
C LEU A 81 -47.93 -25.65 20.51
N ASP A 82 -48.23 -26.02 21.76
CA ASP A 82 -48.06 -25.17 22.93
C ASP A 82 -46.78 -25.62 23.66
N ILE A 83 -45.67 -24.94 23.38
CA ILE A 83 -44.35 -25.27 23.93
C ILE A 83 -44.11 -24.45 25.20
N GLN A 84 -44.05 -25.14 26.33
CA GLN A 84 -43.80 -24.55 27.65
C GLN A 84 -42.41 -24.95 28.13
N GLU A 85 -41.63 -23.98 28.64
CA GLU A 85 -40.22 -24.19 28.98
C GLU A 85 -39.97 -23.85 30.46
N HIS A 86 -39.37 -24.78 31.20
CA HIS A 86 -38.93 -24.55 32.58
C HIS A 86 -37.46 -24.92 32.77
N THR A 87 -36.78 -24.22 33.68
CA THR A 87 -35.35 -24.39 33.93
C THR A 87 -35.09 -24.87 35.35
N LEU A 88 -34.30 -25.93 35.48
CA LEU A 88 -33.81 -26.44 36.76
C LEU A 88 -32.61 -25.60 37.24
N LEU A 89 -32.87 -24.39 37.75
CA LEU A 89 -31.81 -23.47 38.17
C LEU A 89 -30.87 -24.07 39.22
N SER A 90 -31.34 -25.03 40.03
CA SER A 90 -30.52 -25.74 41.02
C SER A 90 -29.28 -26.40 40.40
N ALA A 91 -29.36 -26.86 39.14
CA ALA A 91 -28.25 -27.50 38.45
C ALA A 91 -27.07 -26.55 38.15
N ARG A 92 -27.27 -25.23 38.24
CA ARG A 92 -26.23 -24.21 38.06
C ARG A 92 -25.35 -24.02 39.30
N PHE A 93 -25.77 -24.52 40.46
CA PHE A 93 -25.10 -24.25 41.74
C PHE A 93 -24.30 -25.46 42.23
N ASN A 94 -23.16 -25.18 42.87
CA ASN A 94 -22.32 -26.21 43.50
C ASN A 94 -23.05 -26.94 44.65
N ASN A 95 -23.89 -26.23 45.39
CA ASN A 95 -24.78 -26.79 46.41
C ASN A 95 -26.23 -26.51 45.98
N PRO A 96 -26.86 -27.42 45.21
CA PRO A 96 -28.25 -27.25 44.85
C PRO A 96 -29.12 -27.26 46.11
N GLY A 97 -29.91 -26.20 46.31
CA GLY A 97 -30.95 -26.16 47.34
C GLY A 97 -32.02 -27.24 47.12
N PRO A 98 -32.99 -27.39 48.04
CA PRO A 98 -34.01 -28.43 47.92
C PRO A 98 -34.83 -28.25 46.63
N GLU A 99 -35.00 -29.33 45.87
CA GLU A 99 -35.80 -29.35 44.64
C GLU A 99 -37.31 -29.37 44.90
N ALA A 100 -37.73 -29.67 46.13
CA ALA A 100 -39.13 -29.84 46.51
C ALA A 100 -40.07 -28.66 46.13
N PRO A 101 -39.70 -27.38 46.34
CA PRO A 101 -40.55 -26.26 45.94
C PRO A 101 -40.77 -26.20 44.42
N PHE A 102 -39.76 -26.55 43.64
CA PHE A 102 -39.87 -26.58 42.18
C PHE A 102 -40.76 -27.73 41.70
N VAL A 103 -40.68 -28.89 42.35
CA VAL A 103 -41.58 -30.03 42.10
C VAL A 103 -43.03 -29.65 42.44
N GLU A 104 -43.27 -28.96 43.56
CA GLU A 104 -44.62 -28.50 43.94
C GLU A 104 -45.18 -27.47 42.96
N TYR A 105 -44.33 -26.54 42.50
CA TYR A 105 -44.69 -25.59 41.45
C TYR A 105 -45.13 -26.30 40.16
N LEU A 106 -44.34 -27.25 39.64
CA LEU A 106 -44.69 -27.99 38.44
C LEU A 106 -45.94 -28.85 38.63
N ALA A 107 -46.08 -29.53 39.78
CA ALA A 107 -47.26 -30.33 40.09
C ALA A 107 -48.53 -29.49 40.11
N SER A 108 -48.47 -28.28 40.69
CA SER A 108 -49.59 -27.34 40.72
C SER A 108 -49.91 -26.76 39.34
N LEU A 109 -48.89 -26.46 38.54
CA LEU A 109 -49.06 -25.84 37.22
C LEU A 109 -49.73 -26.80 36.23
N TYR A 110 -49.38 -28.08 36.28
CA TYR A 110 -49.89 -29.11 35.36
C TYR A 110 -51.06 -29.92 35.93
N GLN A 111 -51.62 -29.49 37.06
CA GLN A 111 -52.76 -30.17 37.69
C GLN A 111 -54.00 -30.12 36.78
N GLY A 112 -54.59 -31.28 36.51
CA GLY A 112 -55.78 -31.41 35.65
C GLY A 112 -55.50 -31.28 34.14
N ALA A 113 -54.30 -30.84 33.77
CA ALA A 113 -53.91 -30.60 32.39
C ALA A 113 -52.42 -30.98 32.18
N PRO A 114 -52.05 -32.27 32.23
CA PRO A 114 -50.66 -32.72 32.05
C PRO A 114 -50.19 -32.47 30.60
N PRO A 115 -48.88 -32.27 30.36
CA PRO A 115 -48.35 -32.15 29.00
C PRO A 115 -48.58 -33.44 28.21
N ASP A 116 -48.68 -33.33 26.88
CA ASP A 116 -48.76 -34.48 25.97
C ASP A 116 -47.41 -35.18 25.83
N ILE A 117 -46.31 -34.44 26.04
CA ILE A 117 -44.94 -34.97 26.07
C ILE A 117 -44.01 -34.09 26.90
N VAL A 118 -43.05 -34.71 27.58
CA VAL A 118 -41.96 -34.02 28.30
C VAL A 118 -40.64 -34.25 27.58
N ILE A 119 -39.87 -33.19 27.35
CA ILE A 119 -38.52 -33.24 26.77
C ILE A 119 -37.55 -32.73 27.83
N SER A 120 -36.61 -33.55 28.28
CA SER A 120 -35.55 -33.11 29.19
C SER A 120 -34.25 -32.91 28.41
N ILE A 121 -33.63 -31.74 28.59
CA ILE A 121 -32.41 -31.34 27.91
C ILE A 121 -31.27 -31.30 28.93
N GLY A 122 -30.34 -32.24 28.81
CA GLY A 122 -29.17 -32.35 29.69
C GLY A 122 -29.39 -33.33 30.85
N ALA A 123 -28.28 -33.85 31.39
CA ALA A 123 -28.30 -34.87 32.43
C ALA A 123 -28.98 -34.45 33.75
N PRO A 124 -28.83 -33.20 34.25
CA PRO A 124 -29.58 -32.76 35.43
C PRO A 124 -31.11 -32.81 35.25
N ALA A 125 -31.64 -32.31 34.14
CA ALA A 125 -33.06 -32.33 33.85
C ALA A 125 -33.58 -33.77 33.66
N ALA A 126 -32.82 -34.64 33.00
CA ALA A 126 -33.15 -36.05 32.84
C ALA A 126 -33.27 -36.75 34.20
N ARG A 127 -32.27 -36.61 35.07
CA ARG A 127 -32.30 -37.21 36.42
C ARG A 127 -33.41 -36.65 37.30
N PHE A 128 -33.68 -35.34 37.21
CA PHE A 128 -34.81 -34.73 37.92
C PHE A 128 -36.12 -35.35 37.46
N ALA A 129 -36.32 -35.48 36.14
CA ALA A 129 -37.54 -36.01 35.58
C ALA A 129 -37.74 -37.49 35.92
N GLN A 130 -36.67 -38.30 35.91
CA GLN A 130 -36.71 -39.71 36.37
C GLN A 130 -37.05 -39.80 37.86
N ARG A 131 -36.34 -39.06 38.72
CA ARG A 131 -36.52 -39.10 40.18
C ARG A 131 -37.93 -38.73 40.64
N TYR A 132 -38.54 -37.70 40.02
CA TYR A 132 -39.87 -37.22 40.41
C TYR A 132 -40.98 -37.66 39.45
N ARG A 133 -40.71 -38.65 38.58
CA ARG A 133 -41.66 -39.14 37.57
C ARG A 133 -43.01 -39.50 38.17
N ALA A 134 -43.01 -40.30 39.23
CA ALA A 134 -44.24 -40.75 39.89
C ALA A 134 -45.10 -39.61 40.47
N LYS A 135 -44.48 -38.48 40.85
CA LYS A 135 -45.19 -37.33 41.43
C LYS A 135 -45.66 -36.32 40.38
N LEU A 136 -44.90 -36.13 39.30
CA LEU A 136 -45.17 -35.12 38.28
C LEU A 136 -45.93 -35.68 37.07
N PHE A 137 -45.38 -36.72 36.44
CA PHE A 137 -45.79 -37.18 35.12
C PHE A 137 -45.69 -38.71 35.00
N PRO A 138 -46.48 -39.49 35.76
CA PRO A 138 -46.34 -40.96 35.81
C PRO A 138 -46.58 -41.61 34.44
N ASP A 139 -47.59 -41.15 33.70
CA ASP A 139 -48.03 -41.74 32.44
C ASP A 139 -47.65 -40.92 31.20
N THR A 140 -47.09 -39.72 31.37
CA THR A 140 -46.72 -38.87 30.22
C THR A 140 -45.49 -39.43 29.52
N PRO A 141 -45.49 -39.51 28.17
CA PRO A 141 -44.31 -39.82 27.39
C PRO A 141 -43.17 -38.84 27.64
N MET A 142 -41.93 -39.35 27.73
CA MET A 142 -40.76 -38.51 27.97
C MET A 142 -39.62 -38.81 27.00
N VAL A 143 -38.98 -37.75 26.52
CA VAL A 143 -37.76 -37.83 25.72
C VAL A 143 -36.59 -37.27 26.54
N LEU A 144 -35.68 -38.15 26.93
CA LEU A 144 -34.43 -37.83 27.61
C LEU A 144 -33.37 -37.54 26.54
N THR A 145 -32.94 -36.28 26.37
CA THR A 145 -32.04 -35.88 25.29
C THR A 145 -30.89 -34.99 25.76
N VAL A 146 -29.85 -34.88 24.92
CA VAL A 146 -28.61 -34.13 25.22
C VAL A 146 -27.98 -34.65 26.51
N VAL A 147 -28.10 -35.96 26.70
CA VAL A 147 -27.55 -36.73 27.81
C VAL A 147 -26.45 -37.63 27.29
N GLU A 148 -25.43 -37.86 28.10
CA GLU A 148 -24.45 -38.88 27.80
C GLU A 148 -24.90 -40.23 28.36
N GLU A 149 -24.62 -41.30 27.62
CA GLU A 149 -25.12 -42.65 27.92
C GLU A 149 -24.82 -43.12 29.35
N ARG A 150 -23.66 -42.78 29.92
CA ARG A 150 -23.25 -43.16 31.29
C ARG A 150 -24.00 -42.41 32.38
N LEU A 151 -24.67 -41.30 32.03
CA LEU A 151 -25.44 -40.47 32.97
C LEU A 151 -26.94 -40.80 32.99
N VAL A 152 -27.39 -41.75 32.15
CA VAL A 152 -28.78 -42.21 32.12
C VAL A 152 -28.90 -43.48 32.97
N ASP A 153 -29.71 -43.43 34.02
CA ASP A 153 -30.07 -44.64 34.76
C ASP A 153 -31.11 -45.43 33.95
N ARG A 154 -30.68 -46.54 33.36
CA ARG A 154 -31.55 -47.39 32.54
C ARG A 154 -32.55 -48.20 33.38
N SER A 155 -32.31 -48.37 34.69
CA SER A 155 -33.21 -49.10 35.57
C SER A 155 -34.47 -48.30 35.94
N ASP A 156 -34.37 -46.97 35.88
CA ASP A 156 -35.48 -46.03 36.12
C ASP A 156 -36.32 -45.74 34.86
N LEU A 157 -36.00 -46.35 33.71
CA LEU A 157 -36.75 -46.16 32.47
C LEU A 157 -38.05 -46.98 32.46
N THR A 158 -39.09 -46.37 31.92
CA THR A 158 -40.42 -46.96 31.71
C THR A 158 -40.71 -47.16 30.22
N ASP A 159 -41.79 -47.87 29.90
CA ASP A 159 -42.26 -48.04 28.52
C ASP A 159 -42.69 -46.74 27.83
N ASN A 160 -42.77 -45.64 28.59
CA ASN A 160 -43.12 -44.30 28.11
C ASN A 160 -41.88 -43.40 27.87
N ASP A 161 -40.67 -43.92 28.03
CA ASP A 161 -39.44 -43.15 27.89
C ASP A 161 -38.69 -43.47 26.59
N VAL A 162 -38.19 -42.43 25.92
CA VAL A 162 -37.22 -42.53 24.83
C VAL A 162 -35.94 -41.82 25.25
N VAL A 163 -34.80 -42.47 25.00
CA VAL A 163 -33.48 -41.88 25.24
C VAL A 163 -32.82 -41.55 23.91
N VAL A 164 -32.45 -40.28 23.74
CA VAL A 164 -31.59 -39.80 22.65
C VAL A 164 -30.28 -39.35 23.29
N SER A 165 -29.34 -40.29 23.44
CA SER A 165 -28.08 -40.07 24.12
C SER A 165 -26.91 -39.92 23.14
N ALA A 166 -25.82 -39.35 23.64
CA ALA A 166 -24.51 -39.39 23.00
C ALA A 166 -23.57 -40.33 23.76
N ARG A 167 -22.55 -40.86 23.07
CA ARG A 167 -21.44 -41.60 23.66
C ARG A 167 -20.16 -40.82 23.44
N LEU A 168 -19.46 -40.47 24.52
CA LEU A 168 -18.22 -39.71 24.45
C LEU A 168 -17.01 -40.61 24.68
N ASP A 169 -16.33 -40.92 23.57
CA ASP A 169 -15.06 -41.65 23.58
C ASP A 169 -13.88 -40.67 23.70
N PHE A 170 -13.48 -40.36 24.93
CA PHE A 170 -12.36 -39.46 25.17
C PHE A 170 -11.02 -40.01 24.67
N MET A 171 -10.84 -41.33 24.63
CA MET A 171 -9.63 -41.93 24.07
C MET A 171 -9.50 -41.59 22.58
N ALA A 172 -10.58 -41.73 21.80
CA ALA A 172 -10.59 -41.33 20.40
C ALA A 172 -10.27 -39.84 20.18
N VAL A 173 -10.73 -38.97 21.08
CA VAL A 173 -10.42 -37.52 21.02
C VAL A 173 -8.94 -37.25 21.29
N PHE A 174 -8.35 -37.88 22.31
CA PHE A 174 -6.95 -37.66 22.65
C PHE A 174 -5.99 -38.34 21.66
N ASP A 175 -6.34 -39.51 21.14
CA ASP A 175 -5.58 -40.13 20.03
C ASP A 175 -5.62 -39.26 18.77
N ASN A 176 -6.74 -38.59 18.50
CA ASN A 176 -6.84 -37.63 17.42
C ASN A 176 -5.88 -36.44 17.62
N ILE A 177 -5.84 -35.86 18.82
CA ILE A 177 -4.89 -34.78 19.18
C ILE A 177 -3.45 -35.25 18.94
N LEU A 178 -3.11 -36.45 19.43
CA LEU A 178 -1.78 -37.05 19.27
C LEU A 178 -1.43 -37.42 17.82
N ARG A 179 -2.43 -37.59 16.95
CA ARG A 179 -2.19 -37.80 15.51
C ARG A 179 -1.89 -36.48 14.80
N VAL A 180 -2.62 -35.42 15.16
CA VAL A 180 -2.42 -34.08 14.60
C VAL A 180 -1.10 -33.48 15.10
N LEU A 181 -0.78 -33.67 16.38
CA LEU A 181 0.43 -33.17 17.04
C LEU A 181 1.17 -34.32 17.75
N PRO A 182 1.96 -35.12 17.02
CA PRO A 182 2.62 -36.33 17.56
C PRO A 182 3.66 -36.05 18.65
N ASP A 183 4.26 -34.85 18.65
CA ASP A 183 5.29 -34.47 19.61
C ASP A 183 4.73 -33.98 20.96
N THR A 184 3.40 -33.94 21.12
CA THR A 184 2.74 -33.49 22.35
C THR A 184 3.23 -34.30 23.56
N LYS A 185 3.64 -33.59 24.62
CA LYS A 185 4.13 -34.15 25.89
C LYS A 185 3.16 -33.95 27.05
N ALA A 186 2.39 -32.86 27.01
CA ALA A 186 1.44 -32.52 28.07
C ALA A 186 0.10 -32.07 27.49
N VAL A 187 -0.99 -32.37 28.21
CA VAL A 187 -2.33 -31.85 27.92
C VAL A 187 -2.86 -31.14 29.15
N ALA A 188 -3.06 -29.83 29.03
CA ALA A 188 -3.69 -29.00 30.04
C ALA A 188 -5.22 -29.07 29.88
N ILE A 189 -5.90 -29.72 30.83
CA ILE A 189 -7.34 -29.98 30.78
C ILE A 189 -8.08 -28.85 31.49
N VAL A 190 -8.87 -28.10 30.72
CA VAL A 190 -9.73 -27.02 31.19
C VAL A 190 -11.15 -27.54 31.31
N ILE A 191 -11.50 -27.91 32.55
CA ILE A 191 -12.85 -28.27 32.97
C ILE A 191 -13.16 -27.54 34.28
N GLY A 192 -14.37 -27.01 34.45
CA GLY A 192 -14.78 -26.35 35.68
C GLY A 192 -14.97 -27.31 36.86
N ALA A 193 -15.62 -26.82 37.91
CA ALA A 193 -15.72 -27.46 39.22
C ALA A 193 -17.15 -27.77 39.68
N SER A 194 -18.16 -27.60 38.82
CA SER A 194 -19.55 -27.98 39.14
C SER A 194 -19.70 -29.51 39.34
N PRO A 195 -20.80 -29.99 39.97
CA PRO A 195 -21.02 -31.43 40.13
C PRO A 195 -21.01 -32.23 38.82
N LEU A 196 -21.51 -31.64 37.72
CA LEU A 196 -21.44 -32.25 36.39
C LEU A 196 -19.99 -32.30 35.87
N GLU A 197 -19.24 -31.23 36.06
CA GLU A 197 -17.85 -31.14 35.62
C GLU A 197 -16.93 -32.08 36.41
N LYS A 198 -17.16 -32.26 37.71
CA LYS A 198 -16.48 -33.27 38.53
C LYS A 198 -16.70 -34.69 38.00
N PHE A 199 -17.93 -35.02 37.60
CA PHE A 199 -18.21 -36.30 36.93
C PHE A 199 -17.38 -36.45 35.65
N TRP A 200 -17.26 -35.39 34.83
CA TRP A 200 -16.46 -35.42 33.62
C TRP A 200 -14.96 -35.54 33.88
N ILE A 201 -14.45 -34.88 34.92
CA ILE A 201 -13.06 -35.04 35.37
C ILE A 201 -12.79 -36.50 35.73
N ASP A 202 -13.66 -37.13 36.51
CA ASP A 202 -13.50 -38.54 36.88
C ASP A 202 -13.61 -39.48 35.68
N ALA A 203 -14.50 -39.18 34.73
CA ALA A 203 -14.61 -39.93 33.49
C ALA A 203 -13.33 -39.83 32.64
N LEU A 204 -12.80 -38.63 32.43
CA LEU A 204 -11.55 -38.42 31.72
C LEU A 204 -10.36 -39.06 32.43
N LYS A 205 -10.28 -38.95 33.77
CA LYS A 205 -9.23 -39.61 34.56
C LYS A 205 -9.23 -41.12 34.35
N ARG A 206 -10.41 -41.75 34.26
CA ARG A 206 -10.54 -43.19 33.98
C ARG A 206 -10.21 -43.53 32.53
N ASP A 207 -10.80 -42.80 31.59
CA ASP A 207 -10.68 -43.11 30.17
C ASP A 207 -9.24 -42.89 29.67
N LEU A 208 -8.50 -41.92 30.23
CA LEU A 208 -7.15 -41.56 29.80
C LEU A 208 -6.02 -42.28 30.55
N ILE A 209 -6.33 -43.23 31.45
CA ILE A 209 -5.30 -44.07 32.13
C ILE A 209 -4.30 -44.67 31.12
N PRO A 210 -4.72 -45.22 29.95
CA PRO A 210 -3.79 -45.83 28.99
C PRO A 210 -2.77 -44.83 28.42
N LEU A 211 -3.07 -43.54 28.42
CA LEU A 211 -2.20 -42.49 27.91
C LEU A 211 -1.27 -41.88 28.98
N GLY A 212 -1.46 -42.19 30.26
CA GLY A 212 -0.72 -41.57 31.38
C GLY A 212 0.80 -41.79 31.34
N ASN A 213 1.28 -42.85 30.67
CA ASN A 213 2.71 -43.08 30.48
C ASN A 213 3.30 -42.28 29.30
N ARG A 214 2.45 -41.76 28.39
CA ARG A 214 2.85 -41.02 27.19
C ARG A 214 2.66 -39.51 27.36
N LEU A 215 1.66 -39.11 28.13
CA LEU A 215 1.23 -37.72 28.30
C LEU A 215 1.17 -37.32 29.76
N GLU A 216 1.74 -36.17 30.08
CA GLU A 216 1.46 -35.48 31.33
C GLU A 216 0.06 -34.83 31.26
N LEU A 217 -0.86 -35.26 32.12
CA LEU A 217 -2.20 -34.69 32.21
C LEU A 217 -2.21 -33.61 33.31
N VAL A 218 -2.29 -32.35 32.90
CA VAL A 218 -2.30 -31.20 33.81
C VAL A 218 -3.75 -30.76 34.04
N TRP A 219 -4.27 -31.04 35.23
CA TRP A 219 -5.64 -30.69 35.60
C TRP A 219 -5.71 -29.25 36.11
N LEU A 220 -6.53 -28.42 35.47
CA LEU A 220 -6.70 -27.01 35.86
C LEU A 220 -8.00 -26.75 36.61
N SER A 221 -8.75 -27.80 36.95
CA SER A 221 -10.09 -27.73 37.57
C SER A 221 -10.12 -27.18 38.99
N ASP A 222 -8.99 -27.20 39.70
CA ASP A 222 -8.88 -26.74 41.09
C ASP A 222 -8.50 -25.24 41.17
N LEU A 223 -8.39 -24.57 40.03
CA LEU A 223 -8.00 -23.16 39.92
C LEU A 223 -9.21 -22.27 39.64
N SER A 224 -9.13 -21.01 40.08
CA SER A 224 -10.02 -19.96 39.59
C SER A 224 -9.76 -19.71 38.10
N PHE A 225 -10.76 -19.19 37.38
CA PHE A 225 -10.60 -18.99 35.95
C PHE A 225 -9.47 -17.98 35.62
N GLN A 226 -9.23 -16.98 36.47
CA GLN A 226 -8.09 -16.07 36.30
C GLN A 226 -6.75 -16.79 36.38
N GLU A 227 -6.58 -17.70 37.35
CA GLU A 227 -5.37 -18.53 37.45
C GLU A 227 -5.23 -19.48 36.25
N ILE A 228 -6.35 -20.00 35.71
CA ILE A 228 -6.35 -20.78 34.47
C ILE A 228 -5.80 -19.94 33.30
N LEU A 229 -6.24 -18.68 33.17
CA LEU A 229 -5.75 -17.76 32.12
C LEU A 229 -4.25 -17.49 32.27
N GLU A 230 -3.78 -17.21 33.49
CA GLU A 230 -2.36 -16.99 33.77
C GLU A 230 -1.50 -18.22 33.43
N ARG A 231 -1.99 -19.41 33.75
CA ARG A 231 -1.31 -20.68 33.45
C ARG A 231 -1.31 -20.96 31.95
N ALA A 232 -2.43 -20.72 31.27
CA ALA A 232 -2.59 -20.94 29.83
C ALA A 232 -1.70 -20.01 28.97
N ALA A 233 -1.28 -18.86 29.51
CA ALA A 233 -0.35 -17.96 28.84
C ALA A 233 1.13 -18.41 28.90
N LYS A 234 1.45 -19.37 29.79
CA LYS A 234 2.83 -19.77 30.12
C LYS A 234 2.99 -21.30 30.14
N LEU A 235 2.29 -22.00 29.24
CA LEU A 235 2.44 -23.46 29.13
C LEU A 235 3.80 -23.82 28.52
N PRO A 236 4.43 -24.93 28.95
CA PRO A 236 5.67 -25.43 28.35
C PRO A 236 5.50 -25.78 26.86
N PRO A 237 6.60 -25.82 26.08
CA PRO A 237 6.58 -26.34 24.72
C PRO A 237 5.98 -27.75 24.66
N HIS A 238 5.38 -28.11 23.51
CA HIS A 238 4.70 -29.40 23.30
C HIS A 238 3.53 -29.66 24.27
N THR A 239 2.92 -28.60 24.80
CA THR A 239 1.67 -28.67 25.54
C THR A 239 0.51 -28.29 24.63
N VAL A 240 -0.64 -28.94 24.82
CA VAL A 240 -1.91 -28.54 24.20
C VAL A 240 -2.95 -28.28 25.30
N LEU A 241 -3.92 -27.43 25.01
CA LEU A 241 -5.08 -27.20 25.88
C LEU A 241 -6.25 -28.07 25.41
N PHE A 242 -6.94 -28.71 26.34
CA PHE A 242 -8.18 -29.42 26.07
C PHE A 242 -9.34 -28.69 26.77
N TRP A 243 -10.22 -28.10 25.97
CA TRP A 243 -11.43 -27.43 26.44
C TRP A 243 -12.57 -28.44 26.54
N GLY A 244 -12.93 -28.80 27.78
CA GLY A 244 -14.03 -29.72 28.05
C GLY A 244 -15.35 -28.99 28.31
N LEU A 245 -15.40 -28.18 29.37
CA LEU A 245 -16.58 -27.37 29.77
C LEU A 245 -16.14 -26.40 30.88
N MET A 246 -16.62 -25.16 30.89
CA MET A 246 -16.37 -24.22 31.98
C MET A 246 -17.69 -23.54 32.37
N SER A 247 -18.38 -24.12 33.34
CA SER A 247 -19.64 -23.61 33.89
C SER A 247 -19.42 -22.86 35.18
N VAL A 248 -18.66 -23.46 36.11
CA VAL A 248 -18.30 -22.86 37.39
C VAL A 248 -16.82 -23.14 37.64
N ASP A 249 -16.03 -22.16 38.06
CA ASP A 249 -14.63 -22.38 38.43
C ASP A 249 -14.46 -22.85 39.89
N ALA A 250 -13.22 -23.10 40.33
CA ALA A 250 -12.96 -23.51 41.71
C ALA A 250 -13.31 -22.43 42.76
N ALA A 251 -13.37 -21.16 42.35
CA ALA A 251 -13.80 -20.05 43.19
C ALA A 251 -15.34 -19.90 43.27
N GLY A 252 -16.09 -20.72 42.52
CA GLY A 252 -17.55 -20.67 42.47
C GLY A 252 -18.11 -19.62 41.51
N VAL A 253 -17.28 -19.02 40.66
CA VAL A 253 -17.70 -18.03 39.66
C VAL A 253 -18.31 -18.76 38.47
N MET A 254 -19.48 -18.29 38.03
CA MET A 254 -20.22 -18.89 36.92
C MET A 254 -19.87 -18.22 35.59
N TYR A 255 -19.70 -19.04 34.55
CA TYR A 255 -19.36 -18.61 33.20
C TYR A 255 -20.44 -19.08 32.22
N GLU A 256 -21.08 -18.12 31.54
CA GLU A 256 -22.11 -18.41 30.53
C GLU A 256 -21.61 -18.09 29.11
N GLY A 257 -22.04 -18.90 28.15
CA GLY A 257 -21.73 -18.72 26.73
C GLY A 257 -20.24 -18.90 26.40
N ASP A 258 -19.74 -18.15 25.42
CA ASP A 258 -18.38 -18.33 24.89
C ASP A 258 -17.33 -17.45 25.58
N LEU A 259 -17.71 -16.66 26.60
CA LEU A 259 -16.83 -15.64 27.18
C LEU A 259 -15.55 -16.26 27.75
N ALA A 260 -15.68 -17.39 28.47
CA ALA A 260 -14.54 -18.09 29.03
C ALA A 260 -13.62 -18.64 27.93
N LEU A 261 -14.15 -19.34 26.93
CA LEU A 261 -13.32 -19.85 25.82
C LEU A 261 -12.63 -18.72 25.04
N ARG A 262 -13.31 -17.60 24.77
CA ARG A 262 -12.71 -16.44 24.10
C ARG A 262 -11.58 -15.82 24.92
N SER A 263 -11.79 -15.68 26.23
CA SER A 263 -10.77 -15.16 27.15
C SER A 263 -9.55 -16.08 27.20
N LEU A 264 -9.77 -17.40 27.24
CA LEU A 264 -8.71 -18.40 27.18
C LEU A 264 -7.93 -18.32 25.86
N ARG A 265 -8.63 -18.29 24.72
CA ARG A 265 -8.02 -18.17 23.38
C ARG A 265 -7.13 -16.93 23.24
N ALA A 266 -7.52 -15.82 23.87
CA ALA A 266 -6.81 -14.55 23.77
C ALA A 266 -5.42 -14.60 24.43
N VAL A 267 -5.27 -15.37 25.51
CA VAL A 267 -4.02 -15.47 26.27
C VAL A 267 -3.23 -16.75 26.00
N ALA A 268 -3.88 -17.80 25.49
CA ALA A 268 -3.29 -19.12 25.30
C ALA A 268 -2.04 -19.07 24.40
N ASN A 269 -0.94 -19.65 24.90
CA ASN A 269 0.30 -19.87 24.15
C ASN A 269 0.40 -21.29 23.55
N ALA A 270 -0.68 -22.08 23.61
CA ALA A 270 -0.79 -23.44 23.08
C ALA A 270 -2.12 -23.65 22.32
N PRO A 271 -2.18 -24.59 21.36
CA PRO A 271 -3.40 -24.90 20.62
C PRO A 271 -4.48 -25.49 21.54
N ILE A 272 -5.73 -25.05 21.35
CA ILE A 272 -6.89 -25.49 22.13
C ILE A 272 -7.71 -26.49 21.31
N PHE A 273 -7.88 -27.71 21.80
CA PHE A 273 -8.74 -28.74 21.20
C PHE A 273 -10.03 -28.90 22.00
N SER A 274 -11.11 -29.27 21.32
CA SER A 274 -12.39 -29.56 21.97
C SER A 274 -13.21 -30.53 21.10
N TYR A 275 -14.14 -31.22 21.75
CA TYR A 275 -15.13 -32.09 21.10
C TYR A 275 -16.52 -31.42 20.98
N GLN A 276 -16.68 -30.20 21.51
CA GLN A 276 -17.96 -29.52 21.59
C GLN A 276 -18.23 -28.67 20.34
N ASP A 277 -19.05 -29.20 19.44
CA ASP A 277 -19.50 -28.53 18.21
C ASP A 277 -20.14 -27.14 18.46
N PRO A 278 -20.93 -26.90 19.55
CA PRO A 278 -21.47 -25.58 19.84
C PRO A 278 -20.43 -24.47 20.11
N PHE A 279 -19.19 -24.82 20.42
CA PHE A 279 -18.08 -23.88 20.63
C PHE A 279 -17.12 -23.81 19.43
N PHE A 280 -17.35 -24.61 18.38
CA PHE A 280 -16.50 -24.66 17.21
C PHE A 280 -16.53 -23.33 16.43
N GLY A 281 -15.37 -22.90 15.92
CA GLY A 281 -15.20 -21.57 15.32
C GLY A 281 -14.94 -20.44 16.34
N GLY A 282 -15.01 -20.74 17.65
CA GLY A 282 -14.78 -19.80 18.76
C GLY A 282 -13.34 -19.73 19.26
N GLY A 283 -12.40 -20.45 18.64
CA GLY A 283 -10.99 -20.46 19.05
C GLY A 283 -10.34 -21.82 19.26
N THR A 284 -11.07 -22.90 19.04
CA THR A 284 -10.54 -24.27 19.11
C THR A 284 -10.00 -24.69 17.75
N VAL A 285 -8.87 -25.39 17.73
CA VAL A 285 -8.29 -26.03 16.54
C VAL A 285 -9.28 -26.99 15.90
N GLY A 286 -9.95 -27.81 16.70
CA GLY A 286 -10.92 -28.78 16.22
C GLY A 286 -10.72 -30.17 16.84
N GLY A 287 -11.15 -31.19 16.11
CA GLY A 287 -11.14 -32.59 16.53
C GLY A 287 -12.43 -33.32 16.17
N PRO A 288 -12.63 -34.55 16.65
CA PRO A 288 -13.91 -35.26 16.55
C PRO A 288 -14.99 -34.48 17.31
N MET A 289 -16.10 -34.18 16.64
CA MET A 289 -17.12 -33.26 17.15
C MET A 289 -18.41 -33.98 17.54
N GLN A 290 -19.04 -33.53 18.61
CA GLN A 290 -20.42 -33.89 18.92
C GLN A 290 -21.35 -33.49 17.77
N LEU A 291 -22.32 -34.34 17.46
CA LEU A 291 -23.28 -34.06 16.41
C LEU A 291 -24.54 -33.40 16.97
N THR A 292 -24.43 -32.09 17.24
CA THR A 292 -25.53 -31.26 17.75
C THR A 292 -26.78 -31.38 16.88
N ALA A 293 -26.60 -31.26 15.56
CA ALA A 293 -27.68 -31.34 14.59
C ALA A 293 -28.32 -32.74 14.56
N GLU A 294 -27.52 -33.81 14.65
CA GLU A 294 -28.07 -35.18 14.64
C GLU A 294 -28.86 -35.48 15.91
N THR A 295 -28.34 -35.09 17.07
CA THR A 295 -29.02 -35.24 18.37
C THR A 295 -30.36 -34.52 18.35
N SER A 296 -30.36 -33.27 17.87
CA SER A 296 -31.57 -32.46 17.78
C SER A 296 -32.56 -33.07 16.79
N ARG A 297 -32.10 -33.55 15.63
CA ARG A 297 -32.94 -34.20 14.61
C ARG A 297 -33.59 -35.48 15.14
N LYS A 298 -32.83 -36.36 15.81
CA LYS A 298 -33.36 -37.60 16.43
C LYS A 298 -34.35 -37.30 17.55
N THR A 299 -34.10 -36.25 18.33
CA THR A 299 -35.06 -35.79 19.35
C THR A 299 -36.37 -35.35 18.73
N VAL A 300 -36.32 -34.48 17.72
CA VAL A 300 -37.52 -34.01 17.00
C VAL A 300 -38.25 -35.19 16.35
N ASP A 301 -37.52 -36.13 15.76
CA ASP A 301 -38.08 -37.35 15.19
C ASP A 301 -38.84 -38.19 16.23
N ALA A 302 -38.23 -38.42 17.39
CA ALA A 302 -38.86 -39.13 18.50
C ALA A 302 -40.16 -38.43 18.95
N VAL A 303 -40.10 -37.12 19.15
CA VAL A 303 -41.25 -36.33 19.60
C VAL A 303 -42.39 -36.38 18.58
N MET A 304 -42.11 -36.22 17.29
CA MET A 304 -43.13 -36.29 16.24
C MET A 304 -43.78 -37.68 16.15
N ARG A 305 -42.99 -38.75 16.29
CA ARG A 305 -43.49 -40.13 16.29
C ARG A 305 -44.39 -40.41 17.48
N ILE A 306 -44.00 -39.96 18.67
CA ILE A 306 -44.79 -40.09 19.90
C ILE A 306 -46.10 -39.29 19.79
N LEU A 307 -46.04 -38.02 19.34
CA LEU A 307 -47.24 -37.20 19.17
C LEU A 307 -48.17 -37.75 18.07
N GLY A 308 -47.61 -38.47 17.09
CA GLY A 308 -48.35 -39.23 16.07
C GLY A 308 -48.96 -40.55 16.57
N GLY A 309 -48.75 -40.92 17.84
CA GLY A 309 -49.36 -42.09 18.47
C GLY A 309 -48.48 -43.34 18.50
N GLU A 310 -47.22 -43.26 18.07
CA GLU A 310 -46.28 -44.37 18.23
C GLU A 310 -45.90 -44.56 19.71
N LYS A 311 -45.81 -45.82 20.16
CA LYS A 311 -45.44 -46.13 21.54
C LYS A 311 -43.96 -45.77 21.81
N PRO A 312 -43.63 -45.03 22.89
CA PRO A 312 -42.25 -44.66 23.19
C PRO A 312 -41.28 -45.86 23.27
N SER A 313 -41.66 -46.96 23.89
CA SER A 313 -40.83 -48.19 23.99
C SER A 313 -40.43 -48.84 22.66
N ALA A 314 -41.15 -48.54 21.56
CA ALA A 314 -40.81 -48.99 20.21
C ALA A 314 -39.72 -48.13 19.54
N ILE A 315 -39.48 -46.93 20.06
CA ILE A 315 -38.53 -45.96 19.50
C ILE A 315 -37.19 -46.13 20.21
N LYS A 316 -36.22 -46.73 19.52
CA LYS A 316 -34.86 -46.93 20.03
C LYS A 316 -33.85 -46.24 19.13
N TYR A 317 -32.93 -45.51 19.75
CA TYR A 317 -31.78 -44.93 19.08
C TYR A 317 -30.51 -45.48 19.69
N GLU A 318 -29.55 -45.86 18.84
CA GLU A 318 -28.19 -46.07 19.30
C GLU A 318 -27.57 -44.73 19.74
N PRO A 319 -26.74 -44.74 20.79
CA PRO A 319 -26.01 -43.57 21.24
C PRO A 319 -25.24 -42.92 20.10
N ILE A 320 -25.35 -41.60 19.99
CA ILE A 320 -24.71 -40.82 18.94
C ILE A 320 -23.23 -40.68 19.27
N GLU A 321 -22.38 -41.18 18.38
CA GLU A 321 -20.93 -41.07 18.48
C GLU A 321 -20.44 -39.76 17.84
N PHE A 322 -19.15 -39.49 17.94
CA PHE A 322 -18.56 -38.33 17.30
C PHE A 322 -18.69 -38.40 15.78
N GLY A 323 -18.92 -37.22 15.19
CA GLY A 323 -18.87 -37.05 13.74
C GLY A 323 -17.45 -37.09 13.19
N ARG A 324 -17.35 -36.83 11.90
CA ARG A 324 -16.06 -36.61 11.24
C ARG A 324 -15.31 -35.46 11.94
N PRO A 325 -13.98 -35.55 12.09
CA PRO A 325 -13.20 -34.47 12.67
C PRO A 325 -13.37 -33.18 11.88
N LYS A 326 -13.65 -32.08 12.57
CA LYS A 326 -13.72 -30.73 12.00
C LYS A 326 -12.55 -29.91 12.51
N TYR A 327 -11.94 -29.09 11.65
CA TYR A 327 -10.84 -28.20 12.03
C TYR A 327 -11.07 -26.77 11.54
N ASP A 328 -10.74 -25.80 12.38
CA ASP A 328 -10.77 -24.38 12.05
C ASP A 328 -9.48 -24.00 11.35
N TRP A 329 -9.56 -23.68 10.06
CA TRP A 329 -8.40 -23.32 9.25
C TRP A 329 -7.59 -22.17 9.85
N ARG A 330 -8.24 -21.18 10.48
CA ARG A 330 -7.57 -20.01 11.07
C ARG A 330 -6.70 -20.42 12.25
N GLU A 331 -7.17 -21.36 13.07
CA GLU A 331 -6.38 -21.89 14.19
C GLU A 331 -5.30 -22.85 13.69
N LEU A 332 -5.55 -23.65 12.64
CA LEU A 332 -4.49 -24.46 12.01
C LEU A 332 -3.33 -23.58 11.54
N GLN A 333 -3.62 -22.46 10.86
CA GLN A 333 -2.60 -21.50 10.43
C GLN A 333 -1.91 -20.81 11.62
N ARG A 334 -2.68 -20.37 12.63
CA ARG A 334 -2.13 -19.72 13.83
C ARG A 334 -1.08 -20.57 14.54
N TRP A 335 -1.32 -21.88 14.61
CA TRP A 335 -0.46 -22.83 15.31
C TRP A 335 0.52 -23.56 14.39
N GLY A 336 0.55 -23.23 13.09
CA GLY A 336 1.44 -23.88 12.12
C GLY A 336 1.16 -25.37 11.93
N ILE A 337 -0.09 -25.80 12.12
CA ILE A 337 -0.50 -27.21 12.01
C ILE A 337 -0.76 -27.52 10.54
N SER A 338 0.02 -28.45 9.97
CA SER A 338 -0.13 -28.85 8.58
C SER A 338 -1.45 -29.58 8.31
N GLU A 339 -2.16 -29.23 7.24
CA GLU A 339 -3.37 -29.95 6.81
C GLU A 339 -3.09 -31.43 6.49
N THR A 340 -1.84 -31.77 6.14
CA THR A 340 -1.44 -33.16 5.88
C THR A 340 -1.30 -34.02 7.14
N SER A 341 -1.21 -33.39 8.31
CA SER A 341 -1.18 -34.09 9.61
C SER A 341 -2.57 -34.51 10.07
N LEU A 342 -3.62 -33.96 9.44
CA LEU A 342 -5.00 -34.23 9.83
C LEU A 342 -5.40 -35.67 9.45
N PRO A 343 -6.26 -36.31 10.26
CA PRO A 343 -6.84 -37.61 9.92
C PRO A 343 -7.53 -37.60 8.56
N PRO A 344 -7.61 -38.75 7.86
CA PRO A 344 -8.41 -38.85 6.64
C PRO A 344 -9.89 -38.52 6.94
N ASN A 345 -10.59 -37.98 5.94
CA ASN A 345 -11.98 -37.52 6.03
C ASN A 345 -12.23 -36.34 7.00
N SER A 346 -11.18 -35.61 7.37
CA SER A 346 -11.30 -34.37 8.14
C SER A 346 -11.95 -33.26 7.31
N GLU A 347 -12.85 -32.51 7.92
CA GLU A 347 -13.49 -31.33 7.34
C GLU A 347 -12.76 -30.07 7.81
N ILE A 348 -12.29 -29.26 6.85
CA ILE A 348 -11.61 -27.99 7.15
C ILE A 348 -12.58 -26.86 6.87
N LEU A 349 -12.89 -26.07 7.91
CA LEU A 349 -13.85 -24.98 7.87
C LEU A 349 -13.17 -23.62 8.07
N PHE A 350 -13.87 -22.54 7.73
CA PHE A 350 -13.36 -21.16 7.83
C PHE A 350 -12.10 -20.88 7.01
N ARG A 351 -11.93 -21.58 5.87
CA ARG A 351 -10.81 -21.34 4.96
C ARG A 351 -10.96 -19.96 4.32
N GLU A 352 -10.05 -19.07 4.63
CA GLU A 352 -9.92 -17.77 3.96
C GLU A 352 -8.76 -17.87 2.97
N PRO A 353 -9.02 -17.88 1.64
CA PRO A 353 -7.96 -18.01 0.67
C PRO A 353 -6.98 -16.85 0.81
N THR A 354 -5.69 -17.18 0.86
CA THR A 354 -4.61 -16.20 0.97
C THR A 354 -4.65 -15.22 -0.22
N ILE A 355 -4.04 -14.04 -0.09
CA ILE A 355 -3.92 -13.06 -1.19
C ILE A 355 -3.31 -13.73 -2.43
N TRP A 356 -2.34 -14.62 -2.23
CA TRP A 356 -1.76 -15.41 -3.31
C TRP A 356 -2.77 -16.36 -3.96
N GLU A 357 -3.48 -17.19 -3.18
CA GLU A 357 -4.50 -18.11 -3.73
C GLU A 357 -5.62 -17.36 -4.47
N ARG A 358 -6.05 -16.21 -3.93
CA ARG A 358 -7.13 -15.40 -4.49
C ARG A 358 -6.70 -14.59 -5.72
N TYR A 359 -5.47 -14.08 -5.73
CA TYR A 359 -5.00 -13.10 -6.72
C TYR A 359 -3.75 -13.53 -7.51
N ARG A 360 -3.40 -14.83 -7.54
CA ARG A 360 -2.22 -15.33 -8.28
C ARG A 360 -2.16 -14.84 -9.74
N GLY A 361 -3.30 -14.83 -10.43
CA GLY A 361 -3.36 -14.41 -11.84
C GLY A 361 -3.08 -12.92 -12.00
N GLN A 362 -3.66 -12.08 -11.12
CA GLN A 362 -3.45 -10.64 -11.10
C GLN A 362 -2.00 -10.30 -10.70
N MET A 363 -1.45 -11.00 -9.71
CA MET A 363 -0.05 -10.85 -9.28
C MET A 363 0.92 -11.17 -10.43
N LEU A 364 0.70 -12.28 -11.13
CA LEU A 364 1.48 -12.67 -12.31
C LEU A 364 1.34 -11.66 -13.46
N LEU A 365 0.12 -11.14 -13.68
CA LEU A 365 -0.12 -10.11 -14.70
C LEU A 365 0.61 -8.81 -14.37
N ILE A 366 0.53 -8.33 -13.12
CA ILE A 366 1.25 -7.13 -12.67
C ILE A 366 2.76 -7.32 -12.83
N ALA A 367 3.30 -8.47 -12.40
CA ALA A 367 4.72 -8.79 -12.58
C ALA A 367 5.12 -8.81 -14.07
N ALA A 368 4.30 -9.40 -14.94
CA ALA A 368 4.53 -9.39 -16.39
C ALA A 368 4.51 -7.96 -16.96
N ILE A 369 3.56 -7.11 -16.54
CA ILE A 369 3.50 -5.70 -16.96
C ILE A 369 4.77 -4.96 -16.52
N ILE A 370 5.23 -5.15 -15.28
CA ILE A 370 6.46 -4.54 -14.77
C ILE A 370 7.66 -4.97 -15.61
N LEU A 371 7.77 -6.26 -15.95
CA LEU A 371 8.86 -6.77 -16.78
C LEU A 371 8.83 -6.20 -18.21
N VAL A 372 7.64 -6.11 -18.82
CA VAL A 372 7.48 -5.48 -20.14
C VAL A 372 7.84 -4.00 -20.09
N GLN A 373 7.37 -3.26 -19.08
CA GLN A 373 7.72 -1.85 -18.91
C GLN A 373 9.23 -1.67 -18.69
N ALA A 374 9.86 -2.50 -17.86
CA ALA A 374 11.31 -2.47 -17.66
C ALA A 374 12.08 -2.76 -18.96
N GLY A 375 11.62 -3.73 -19.76
CA GLY A 375 12.18 -4.02 -21.08
C GLY A 375 12.05 -2.84 -22.05
N LEU A 376 10.87 -2.21 -22.11
CA LEU A 376 10.63 -1.02 -22.94
C LEU A 376 11.49 0.18 -22.51
N ILE A 377 11.57 0.46 -21.20
CA ILE A 377 12.42 1.54 -20.66
C ILE A 377 13.89 1.27 -20.99
N SER A 378 14.36 0.04 -20.80
CA SER A 378 15.74 -0.35 -21.15
C SER A 378 16.01 -0.16 -22.64
N GLY A 379 15.08 -0.57 -23.51
CA GLY A 379 15.16 -0.34 -24.96
C GLY A 379 15.23 1.14 -25.33
N LEU A 380 14.36 1.97 -24.74
CA LEU A 380 14.37 3.43 -24.95
C LEU A 380 15.67 4.08 -24.48
N LEU A 381 16.22 3.64 -23.34
CA LEU A 381 17.50 4.13 -22.84
C LEU A 381 18.65 3.74 -23.77
N HIS A 382 18.64 2.52 -24.30
CA HIS A 382 19.65 2.05 -25.26
C HIS A 382 19.58 2.86 -26.57
N GLU A 383 18.38 3.05 -27.12
CA GLU A 383 18.17 3.84 -28.33
C GLU A 383 18.61 5.29 -28.13
N ARG A 384 18.23 5.91 -27.00
CA ARG A 384 18.62 7.28 -26.66
C ARG A 384 20.14 7.42 -26.54
N ASN A 385 20.81 6.43 -25.96
CA ASN A 385 22.27 6.44 -25.86
C ASN A 385 22.92 6.34 -27.25
N GLY A 386 22.41 5.46 -28.11
CA GLY A 386 22.85 5.36 -29.51
C GLY A 386 22.68 6.66 -30.29
N ARG A 387 21.50 7.31 -30.19
CA ARG A 387 21.24 8.62 -30.81
C ARG A 387 22.22 9.69 -30.33
N ARG A 388 22.50 9.76 -29.03
CA ARG A 388 23.47 10.72 -28.47
C ARG A 388 24.88 10.53 -29.03
N VAL A 389 25.34 9.29 -29.16
CA VAL A 389 26.67 9.01 -29.72
C VAL A 389 26.74 9.47 -31.19
N ALA A 390 25.70 9.17 -31.98
CA ALA A 390 25.62 9.61 -33.38
C ALA A 390 25.57 11.14 -33.53
N GLU A 391 24.82 11.84 -32.66
CA GLU A 391 24.77 13.31 -32.64
C GLU A 391 26.14 13.93 -32.31
N ILE A 392 26.85 13.37 -31.32
CA ILE A 392 28.20 13.84 -30.94
C ILE A 392 29.17 13.65 -32.12
N GLU A 393 29.13 12.50 -32.78
CA GLU A 393 29.98 12.21 -33.92
C GLU A 393 29.66 13.12 -35.13
N SER A 394 28.38 13.37 -35.41
CA SER A 394 27.94 14.31 -36.45
C SER A 394 28.43 15.74 -36.18
N ARG A 395 28.29 16.23 -34.94
CA ARG A 395 28.80 17.55 -34.53
C ARG A 395 30.31 17.65 -34.69
N ARG A 396 31.05 16.58 -34.38
CA ARG A 396 32.50 16.53 -34.57
C ARG A 396 32.87 16.64 -36.05
N ARG A 397 32.21 15.89 -36.93
CA ARG A 397 32.42 15.97 -38.39
C ARG A 397 32.08 17.36 -38.94
N LEU A 398 30.99 17.97 -38.49
CA LEU A 398 30.63 19.35 -38.87
C LEU A 398 31.67 20.38 -38.41
N ALA A 399 32.23 20.22 -37.21
CA ALA A 399 33.31 21.07 -36.72
C ALA A 399 34.60 20.88 -37.55
N GLU A 400 34.96 19.64 -37.90
CA GLU A 400 36.10 19.34 -38.78
C GLU A 400 35.92 19.92 -40.19
N LEU A 401 34.70 19.87 -40.75
CA LEU A 401 34.38 20.50 -42.03
C LEU A 401 34.41 22.03 -41.96
N ALA A 402 33.87 22.64 -40.89
CA ALA A 402 33.96 24.08 -40.67
C ALA A 402 35.42 24.53 -40.53
N HIS A 403 36.28 23.72 -39.89
CA HIS A 403 37.72 23.94 -39.86
C HIS A 403 38.35 23.89 -41.26
N ALA A 404 38.02 22.89 -42.08
CA ALA A 404 38.54 22.76 -43.44
C ALA A 404 38.09 23.91 -44.36
N ASN A 405 36.82 24.34 -44.26
CA ASN A 405 36.26 25.41 -45.08
C ASN A 405 36.95 26.77 -44.81
N ARG A 406 37.36 27.01 -43.56
CA ARG A 406 38.11 28.21 -43.17
C ARG A 406 39.52 28.27 -43.78
N TYR A 407 40.13 27.14 -44.11
CA TYR A 407 41.40 27.09 -44.87
C TYR A 407 41.17 27.29 -46.37
N SER A 408 40.06 26.81 -46.93
CA SER A 408 39.71 27.03 -48.33
C SER A 408 39.48 28.51 -48.66
N SER A 409 38.79 29.25 -47.79
CA SER A 409 38.59 30.71 -47.95
C SER A 409 39.88 31.53 -47.85
N VAL A 410 40.93 31.01 -47.21
CA VAL A 410 42.26 31.64 -47.18
C VAL A 410 43.02 31.42 -48.50
N GLY A 411 42.80 30.29 -49.17
CA GLY A 411 43.37 30.01 -50.49
C GLY A 411 42.93 31.02 -51.56
N GLU A 412 41.67 31.44 -51.53
CA GLU A 412 41.12 32.41 -52.48
C GLU A 412 41.66 33.84 -52.27
N LEU A 413 41.95 34.20 -51.02
CA LEU A 413 42.52 35.52 -50.64
C LEU A 413 44.04 35.61 -50.87
N THR A 414 44.74 34.47 -50.97
CA THR A 414 46.21 34.43 -51.12
C THR A 414 46.66 35.12 -52.43
N THR A 415 45.90 34.95 -53.51
CA THR A 415 46.18 35.58 -54.82
C THR A 415 46.01 37.09 -54.77
N SER A 416 44.97 37.59 -54.10
CA SER A 416 44.73 39.04 -53.93
C SER A 416 45.78 39.69 -53.05
N ILE A 417 46.15 39.05 -51.94
CA ILE A 417 47.20 39.55 -51.02
C ILE A 417 48.57 39.58 -51.69
N ALA A 418 48.91 38.53 -52.46
CA ALA A 418 50.14 38.52 -53.25
C ALA A 418 50.17 39.69 -54.24
N HIS A 419 49.02 39.99 -54.88
CA HIS A 419 48.91 41.11 -55.80
C HIS A 419 49.08 42.47 -55.09
N GLU A 420 48.44 42.67 -53.93
CA GLU A 420 48.57 43.91 -53.15
C GLU A 420 49.95 44.12 -52.51
N LEU A 421 50.68 43.05 -52.19
CA LEU A 421 52.07 43.14 -51.70
C LEU A 421 53.08 43.41 -52.82
N ASN A 422 52.87 42.79 -53.98
CA ASN A 422 53.79 42.95 -55.11
C ASN A 422 53.77 44.38 -55.68
N GLN A 423 52.65 45.10 -55.56
CA GLN A 423 52.55 46.50 -56.01
C GLN A 423 53.53 47.46 -55.31
N PRO A 424 53.52 47.63 -53.97
CA PRO A 424 54.47 48.51 -53.29
C PRO A 424 55.92 47.99 -53.41
N LEU A 425 56.13 46.67 -53.37
CA LEU A 425 57.48 46.10 -53.51
C LEU A 425 58.09 46.37 -54.89
N GLY A 426 57.29 46.26 -55.97
CA GLY A 426 57.72 46.61 -57.31
C GLY A 426 58.04 48.10 -57.43
N SER A 427 57.18 48.96 -56.87
CA SER A 427 57.40 50.41 -56.83
C SER A 427 58.68 50.79 -56.10
N ILE A 428 58.95 50.19 -54.93
CA ILE A 428 60.20 50.37 -54.17
C ILE A 428 61.42 50.02 -55.03
N LEU A 429 61.39 48.86 -55.69
CA LEU A 429 62.51 48.38 -56.49
C LEU A 429 62.79 49.31 -57.68
N THR A 430 61.77 49.64 -58.46
CA THR A 430 61.90 50.53 -59.63
C THR A 430 62.39 51.92 -59.23
N ASN A 431 61.88 52.47 -58.11
CA ASN A 431 62.34 53.75 -57.58
C ASN A 431 63.81 53.67 -57.11
N ALA A 432 64.21 52.58 -56.47
CA ALA A 432 65.61 52.39 -56.05
C ALA A 432 66.56 52.32 -57.26
N GLU A 433 66.20 51.55 -58.29
CA GLU A 433 66.96 51.46 -59.56
C GLU A 433 67.04 52.82 -60.27
N THR A 434 65.93 53.58 -60.28
CA THR A 434 65.89 54.92 -60.88
C THR A 434 66.79 55.91 -60.13
N ALA A 435 66.77 55.88 -58.79
CA ALA A 435 67.68 56.68 -57.97
C ALA A 435 69.15 56.30 -58.22
N GLU A 436 69.46 55.01 -58.36
CA GLU A 436 70.81 54.54 -58.65
C GLU A 436 71.31 55.00 -60.02
N LEU A 437 70.48 54.91 -61.06
CA LEU A 437 70.78 55.44 -62.39
C LEU A 437 71.00 56.96 -62.37
N MET A 438 70.16 57.70 -61.64
CA MET A 438 70.30 59.16 -61.51
C MET A 438 71.59 59.56 -60.81
N LEU A 439 72.00 58.81 -59.78
CA LEU A 439 73.26 59.04 -59.05
C LEU A 439 74.52 58.81 -59.91
N GLN A 440 74.43 58.03 -61.00
CA GLN A 440 75.54 57.78 -61.92
C GLN A 440 75.73 58.88 -62.97
N GLY A 441 74.81 59.85 -63.07
CA GLY A 441 74.92 60.98 -64.00
C GLY A 441 75.98 62.02 -63.57
N ASN A 442 76.53 62.76 -64.53
CA ASN A 442 77.59 63.77 -64.26
C ASN A 442 77.15 64.94 -63.34
N SER A 443 75.84 65.13 -63.11
CA SER A 443 75.29 66.14 -62.19
C SER A 443 73.90 65.71 -61.65
N PRO A 444 73.84 64.85 -60.61
CA PRO A 444 72.58 64.29 -60.12
C PRO A 444 71.67 65.35 -59.47
N ASP A 445 70.36 65.33 -59.80
CA ASP A 445 69.37 66.17 -59.14
C ASP A 445 69.01 65.60 -57.76
N ILE A 446 69.58 66.21 -56.73
CA ILE A 446 69.38 65.79 -55.33
C ILE A 446 67.93 65.98 -54.87
N ASN A 447 67.17 66.92 -55.44
CA ASN A 447 65.77 67.12 -55.08
C ASN A 447 64.90 65.98 -55.63
N GLU A 448 65.17 65.53 -56.86
CA GLU A 448 64.47 64.40 -57.47
C GLU A 448 64.77 63.09 -56.73
N ILE A 449 66.03 62.85 -56.35
CA ILE A 449 66.41 61.69 -55.52
C ILE A 449 65.72 61.73 -54.15
N ARG A 450 65.58 62.92 -53.53
CA ARG A 450 64.83 63.06 -52.27
C ARG A 450 63.35 62.70 -52.39
N LEU A 451 62.72 63.02 -53.52
CA LEU A 451 61.34 62.64 -53.80
C LEU A 451 61.22 61.12 -53.97
N ILE A 452 62.15 60.51 -54.72
CA ILE A 452 62.20 59.05 -54.90
C ILE A 452 62.38 58.32 -53.56
N LEU A 453 63.27 58.80 -52.68
CA LEU A 453 63.44 58.24 -51.33
C LEU A 453 62.19 58.39 -50.45
N ALA A 454 61.44 59.48 -50.61
CA ALA A 454 60.17 59.69 -49.91
C ALA A 454 59.09 58.70 -50.39
N ASP A 455 59.05 58.42 -51.69
CA ASP A 455 58.14 57.42 -52.28
C ASP A 455 58.49 55.99 -51.86
N ILE A 456 59.78 55.62 -51.85
CA ILE A 456 60.25 54.32 -51.31
C ILE A 456 59.79 54.14 -49.86
N ARG A 457 60.00 55.15 -49.01
CA ARG A 457 59.61 55.08 -47.60
C ARG A 457 58.09 54.93 -47.43
N ARG A 458 57.30 55.60 -48.27
CA ARG A 458 55.83 55.51 -48.24
C ARG A 458 55.35 54.11 -48.63
N ASP A 459 55.93 53.54 -49.68
CA ASP A 459 55.54 52.22 -50.18
C ASP A 459 56.01 51.10 -49.24
N ASP A 460 57.15 51.25 -48.56
CA ASP A 460 57.60 50.33 -47.50
C ASP A 460 56.64 50.31 -46.29
N GLN A 461 56.17 51.49 -45.87
CA GLN A 461 55.14 51.60 -44.83
C GLN A 461 53.83 50.94 -45.25
N ARG A 462 53.44 51.09 -46.53
CA ARG A 462 52.25 50.45 -47.09
C ARG A 462 52.38 48.92 -47.13
N ALA A 463 53.51 48.39 -47.58
CA ALA A 463 53.78 46.95 -47.57
C ALA A 463 53.74 46.39 -46.14
N SER A 464 54.35 47.09 -45.18
CA SER A 464 54.32 46.74 -43.76
C SER A 464 52.89 46.70 -43.18
N GLU A 465 52.02 47.62 -43.61
CA GLU A 465 50.62 47.63 -43.19
C GLU A 465 49.83 46.43 -43.75
N VAL A 466 50.04 46.06 -45.01
CA VAL A 466 49.43 44.87 -45.63
C VAL A 466 49.86 43.60 -44.88
N ILE A 467 51.15 43.47 -44.54
CA ILE A 467 51.67 42.36 -43.73
C ILE A 467 51.03 42.33 -42.33
N ARG A 468 50.85 43.48 -41.69
CA ARG A 468 50.21 43.58 -40.37
C ARG A 468 48.76 43.12 -40.42
N ARG A 469 48.01 43.52 -41.46
CA ARG A 469 46.61 43.09 -41.68
C ARG A 469 46.51 41.59 -41.93
N LEU A 470 47.36 41.04 -42.80
CA LEU A 470 47.48 39.60 -43.05
C LEU A 470 47.74 38.82 -41.76
N ARG A 471 48.69 39.29 -40.95
CA ARG A 471 49.02 38.65 -39.67
C ARG A 471 47.83 38.69 -38.70
N SER A 472 47.00 39.72 -38.72
CA SER A 472 45.79 39.80 -37.87
C SER A 472 44.70 38.81 -38.29
N VAL A 473 44.51 38.58 -39.59
CA VAL A 473 43.54 37.60 -40.13
C VAL A 473 43.98 36.17 -39.82
N LEU A 474 45.29 35.92 -39.80
CA LEU A 474 45.88 34.59 -39.58
C LEU A 474 46.18 34.27 -38.10
N LYS A 475 46.15 35.25 -37.19
CA LYS A 475 46.46 35.02 -35.77
C LYS A 475 45.31 34.27 -35.10
N LYS A 476 45.54 33.00 -34.74
CA LYS A 476 44.76 32.30 -33.71
C LYS A 476 45.02 32.96 -32.35
N THR A 477 44.28 34.01 -32.02
CA THR A 477 44.09 34.37 -30.62
C THR A 477 42.90 33.55 -30.12
N PRO A 478 43.04 32.70 -29.10
CA PRO A 478 41.89 32.01 -28.51
C PRO A 478 40.91 33.07 -28.01
N PHE A 479 39.69 33.01 -28.52
CA PHE A 479 38.58 33.84 -28.08
C PHE A 479 38.25 33.46 -26.63
N GLU A 480 38.71 34.27 -25.69
CA GLU A 480 38.43 34.09 -24.26
C GLU A 480 37.51 35.21 -23.77
N ILE A 481 36.23 34.89 -23.66
CA ILE A 481 35.27 35.76 -22.99
C ILE A 481 35.62 35.82 -21.50
N LYS A 482 36.03 36.99 -21.02
CA LYS A 482 36.30 37.27 -19.60
C LYS A 482 35.32 38.30 -19.06
N ASN A 483 35.18 38.36 -17.74
CA ASN A 483 34.52 39.50 -17.11
C ASN A 483 35.54 40.64 -17.08
N ILE A 484 35.33 41.67 -17.89
CA ILE A 484 36.23 42.81 -18.01
C ILE A 484 35.54 44.09 -17.55
N GLU A 485 36.34 45.05 -17.09
CA GLU A 485 35.89 46.42 -16.87
C GLU A 485 36.10 47.21 -18.19
N LEU A 486 35.01 47.77 -18.72
CA LEU A 486 35.00 48.38 -20.05
C LEU A 486 35.74 49.73 -20.12
N ASN A 487 35.67 50.56 -19.07
CA ASN A 487 36.42 51.81 -19.02
C ASN A 487 37.93 51.58 -19.12
N GLU A 488 38.48 50.56 -18.47
CA GLU A 488 39.90 50.21 -18.58
C GLU A 488 40.26 49.80 -20.00
N THR A 489 39.43 48.99 -20.65
CA THR A 489 39.64 48.56 -22.04
C THR A 489 39.62 49.77 -23.00
N VAL A 490 38.69 50.70 -22.81
CA VAL A 490 38.61 51.95 -23.60
C VAL A 490 39.81 52.85 -23.30
N ARG A 491 40.22 52.97 -22.04
CA ARG A 491 41.39 53.76 -21.60
C ARG A 491 42.67 53.27 -22.29
N GLU A 492 42.88 51.97 -22.36
CA GLU A 492 44.02 51.36 -23.06
C GLU A 492 43.99 51.65 -24.57
N ALA A 493 42.83 51.53 -25.23
CA ALA A 493 42.67 51.86 -26.64
C ALA A 493 42.99 53.34 -26.92
N VAL A 494 42.47 54.26 -26.10
CA VAL A 494 42.77 55.69 -26.17
C VAL A 494 44.26 55.97 -25.94
N GLY A 495 44.89 55.26 -25.00
CA GLY A 495 46.33 55.34 -24.74
C GLY A 495 47.17 55.01 -25.97
N LEU A 496 46.83 53.94 -26.69
CA LEU A 496 47.50 53.55 -27.93
C LEU A 496 47.32 54.59 -29.05
N ALA A 497 46.15 55.23 -29.13
CA ALA A 497 45.86 56.22 -30.16
C ALA A 497 46.50 57.60 -29.91
N ARG A 498 46.97 57.88 -28.69
CA ARG A 498 47.48 59.21 -28.29
C ARG A 498 48.66 59.69 -29.15
N ALA A 499 49.65 58.83 -29.37
CA ALA A 499 50.83 59.17 -30.18
C ALA A 499 50.44 59.48 -31.65
N VAL A 500 49.43 58.79 -32.19
CA VAL A 500 48.90 59.04 -33.53
C VAL A 500 48.13 60.36 -33.57
N ALA A 501 47.33 60.66 -32.53
CA ALA A 501 46.61 61.91 -32.39
C ALA A 501 47.55 63.12 -32.37
N GLU A 502 48.62 63.03 -31.57
CA GLU A 502 49.66 64.06 -31.45
C GLU A 502 50.38 64.29 -32.78
N GLY A 503 50.80 63.21 -33.45
CA GLY A 503 51.43 63.29 -34.77
C GLY A 503 50.54 63.92 -35.85
N ARG A 504 49.22 63.79 -35.73
CA ARG A 504 48.22 64.37 -36.64
C ARG A 504 47.68 65.73 -36.18
N ARG A 505 48.12 66.25 -35.02
CA ARG A 505 47.60 67.48 -34.39
C ARG A 505 46.08 67.45 -34.16
N ILE A 506 45.57 66.33 -33.67
CA ILE A 506 44.16 66.11 -33.33
C ILE A 506 44.03 66.01 -31.80
N THR A 507 43.11 66.76 -31.21
CA THR A 507 42.83 66.70 -29.78
C THR A 507 42.00 65.45 -29.47
N LEU A 508 42.54 64.52 -28.68
CA LEU A 508 41.85 63.30 -28.26
C LEU A 508 41.38 63.44 -26.81
N ILE A 509 40.05 63.47 -26.61
CA ILE A 509 39.42 63.65 -25.30
C ILE A 509 38.77 62.32 -24.91
N TYR A 510 39.05 61.85 -23.68
CA TYR A 510 38.38 60.68 -23.12
C TYR A 510 37.69 61.03 -21.80
N THR A 511 36.37 60.77 -21.74
CA THR A 511 35.54 61.02 -20.55
C THR A 511 34.91 59.71 -20.08
N PRO A 512 35.48 59.01 -19.08
CA PRO A 512 34.87 57.82 -18.51
C PRO A 512 33.68 58.17 -17.61
N VAL A 513 32.64 57.33 -17.59
CA VAL A 513 31.62 57.37 -16.55
C VAL A 513 32.18 56.81 -15.23
N LEU A 514 31.81 57.41 -14.09
CA LEU A 514 32.20 56.94 -12.75
C LEU A 514 31.43 55.69 -12.28
N ALA A 515 30.75 54.99 -13.19
CA ALA A 515 29.99 53.78 -12.90
C ALA A 515 30.79 52.54 -13.33
N ASP A 516 30.66 51.44 -12.57
CA ASP A 516 31.25 50.14 -12.92
C ASP A 516 30.58 49.58 -14.18
N LEU A 517 31.35 49.43 -15.26
CA LEU A 517 30.89 48.93 -16.55
C LEU A 517 31.47 47.54 -16.82
N ARG A 518 31.02 46.55 -16.06
CA ARG A 518 31.46 45.16 -16.26
C ARG A 518 30.69 44.48 -17.37
N VAL A 519 31.42 43.97 -18.36
CA VAL A 519 30.88 43.24 -19.51
C VAL A 519 31.58 41.90 -19.68
N LYS A 520 30.92 40.95 -20.33
CA LYS A 520 31.54 39.71 -20.79
C LYS A 520 32.19 39.95 -22.14
N GLY A 521 33.51 39.88 -22.22
CA GLY A 521 34.21 40.05 -23.48
C GLY A 521 35.69 39.73 -23.48
N ASP A 522 36.23 39.64 -24.68
CA ASP A 522 37.65 39.59 -24.94
C ASP A 522 38.19 41.04 -24.98
N PRO A 523 39.04 41.44 -24.01
CA PRO A 523 39.51 42.81 -23.90
C PRO A 523 40.34 43.24 -25.12
N ILE A 524 41.09 42.33 -25.75
CA ILE A 524 41.93 42.64 -26.90
C ILE A 524 41.06 42.94 -28.13
N GLN A 525 40.01 42.13 -28.34
CA GLN A 525 39.10 42.36 -29.47
C GLN A 525 38.30 43.65 -29.30
N LEU A 526 37.80 43.94 -28.09
CA LEU A 526 37.07 45.17 -27.83
C LEU A 526 37.97 46.41 -27.91
N GLN A 527 39.22 46.32 -27.44
CA GLN A 527 40.23 47.37 -27.63
C GLN A 527 40.49 47.64 -29.12
N GLN A 528 40.58 46.59 -29.94
CA GLN A 528 40.75 46.70 -31.39
C GLN A 528 39.57 47.43 -32.05
N VAL A 529 38.33 47.14 -31.64
CA VAL A 529 37.14 47.86 -32.14
C VAL A 529 37.24 49.34 -31.83
N VAL A 530 37.50 49.71 -30.56
CA VAL A 530 37.59 51.11 -30.13
C VAL A 530 38.72 51.84 -30.86
N LEU A 531 39.91 51.21 -30.96
CA LEU A 531 41.05 51.78 -31.67
C LEU A 531 40.73 52.00 -33.16
N ASN A 532 40.07 51.04 -33.81
CA ASN A 532 39.67 51.17 -35.22
C ASN A 532 38.71 52.34 -35.43
N LEU A 533 37.74 52.55 -34.53
CA LEU A 533 36.85 53.72 -34.60
C LEU A 533 37.61 55.04 -34.42
N ILE A 534 38.54 55.10 -33.46
CA ILE A 534 39.35 56.30 -33.21
C ILE A 534 40.24 56.64 -34.43
N ILE A 535 40.88 55.65 -35.03
CA ILE A 535 41.72 55.85 -36.23
C ILE A 535 40.86 56.28 -37.42
N ASN A 536 39.70 55.66 -37.63
CA ASN A 536 38.77 56.06 -38.69
C ASN A 536 38.29 57.52 -38.52
N ALA A 537 37.98 57.93 -37.29
CA ALA A 537 37.66 59.32 -36.94
C ALA A 537 38.82 60.28 -37.26
N MET A 538 40.05 59.92 -36.89
CA MET A 538 41.23 60.75 -37.17
C MET A 538 41.54 60.88 -38.66
N ASP A 539 41.36 59.81 -39.43
CA ASP A 539 41.51 59.85 -40.90
C ASP A 539 40.47 60.80 -41.51
N ALA A 540 39.20 60.70 -41.10
CA ALA A 540 38.12 61.53 -41.63
C ALA A 540 38.36 63.04 -41.38
N ILE A 541 38.89 63.40 -40.21
CA ILE A 541 39.30 64.78 -39.90
C ILE A 541 40.48 65.24 -40.77
N THR A 542 41.44 64.35 -41.01
CA THR A 542 42.68 64.67 -41.74
C THR A 542 42.40 64.89 -43.23
N ASP A 543 41.56 64.05 -43.83
CA ASP A 543 41.22 64.11 -45.26
C ASP A 543 40.38 65.35 -45.62
N ALA A 544 39.54 65.84 -44.69
CA ALA A 544 38.62 66.95 -44.93
C ALA A 544 39.16 68.34 -44.55
N ASN A 545 40.36 68.42 -43.93
CA ASN A 545 40.97 69.66 -43.44
C ASN A 545 40.03 70.52 -42.56
N ALA A 546 39.32 69.85 -41.63
CA ALA A 546 38.29 70.47 -40.79
C ALA A 546 38.86 71.51 -39.80
N GLY A 547 38.11 72.60 -39.56
CA GLY A 547 38.56 73.71 -38.71
C GLY A 547 38.79 73.34 -37.24
N LYS A 548 37.86 72.59 -36.63
CA LYS A 548 38.04 71.99 -35.31
C LYS A 548 38.52 70.54 -35.51
N ARG A 549 39.64 70.15 -34.89
CA ARG A 549 40.26 68.82 -35.01
C ARG A 549 40.21 68.08 -33.69
N GLU A 550 39.06 67.48 -33.39
CA GLU A 550 38.81 66.83 -32.11
C GLU A 550 38.17 65.47 -32.31
N VAL A 551 38.64 64.47 -31.55
CA VAL A 551 37.98 63.18 -31.38
C VAL A 551 37.65 63.04 -29.89
N SER A 552 36.37 62.86 -29.61
CA SER A 552 35.84 62.71 -28.26
C SER A 552 35.33 61.28 -28.05
N VAL A 553 35.84 60.63 -27.02
CA VAL A 553 35.44 59.28 -26.60
C VAL A 553 34.82 59.37 -25.22
N TRP A 554 33.66 58.77 -25.01
CA TRP A 554 33.08 58.68 -23.68
C TRP A 554 32.30 57.39 -23.48
N THR A 555 32.18 57.00 -22.22
CA THR A 555 31.39 55.83 -21.82
C THR A 555 30.16 56.26 -21.03
N VAL A 556 29.08 55.51 -21.14
CA VAL A 556 27.81 55.77 -20.42
C VAL A 556 27.22 54.44 -19.96
N ARG A 557 26.51 54.46 -18.83
CA ARG A 557 25.61 53.37 -18.44
C ARG A 557 24.19 53.67 -18.94
N ALA A 558 23.71 52.89 -19.90
CA ALA A 558 22.36 53.00 -20.45
C ALA A 558 21.50 51.83 -19.95
N GLY A 559 20.97 51.95 -18.73
CA GLY A 559 20.13 50.91 -18.12
C GLY A 559 20.91 49.61 -17.85
N LYS A 560 20.61 48.57 -18.63
CA LYS A 560 21.27 47.24 -18.57
C LYS A 560 22.43 47.09 -19.55
N GLU A 561 22.79 48.15 -20.27
CA GLU A 561 23.86 48.15 -21.24
C GLU A 561 24.91 49.21 -20.90
N SER A 562 26.15 48.95 -21.29
CA SER A 562 27.21 49.94 -21.34
C SER A 562 27.31 50.48 -22.76
N GLU A 563 27.46 51.79 -22.91
CA GLU A 563 27.65 52.45 -24.19
C GLU A 563 29.06 53.04 -24.29
N VAL A 564 29.72 52.86 -25.43
CA VAL A 564 30.95 53.57 -25.82
C VAL A 564 30.64 54.42 -27.03
N ASN A 565 30.90 55.72 -26.94
CA ASN A 565 30.68 56.67 -28.01
C ASN A 565 32.02 57.20 -28.50
N VAL A 566 32.23 57.18 -29.82
CA VAL A 566 33.37 57.81 -30.49
C VAL A 566 32.82 58.85 -31.46
N VAL A 567 33.18 60.10 -31.26
CA VAL A 567 32.69 61.25 -32.04
C VAL A 567 33.85 62.04 -32.60
N ASP A 568 33.76 62.36 -33.88
CA ASP A 568 34.69 63.24 -34.58
C ASP A 568 34.05 64.59 -34.94
N THR A 569 34.90 65.54 -35.32
CA THR A 569 34.52 66.83 -35.93
C THR A 569 34.81 66.87 -37.43
N GLY A 570 34.82 65.71 -38.10
CA GLY A 570 35.05 65.56 -39.53
C GLY A 570 33.82 65.90 -40.38
N PRO A 571 33.79 65.50 -41.67
CA PRO A 571 32.69 65.81 -42.58
C PRO A 571 31.40 65.00 -42.30
N GLY A 572 31.48 63.99 -41.42
CA GLY A 572 30.42 63.02 -41.21
C GLY A 572 30.36 61.97 -42.33
N VAL A 573 29.28 61.18 -42.34
CA VAL A 573 29.00 60.14 -43.34
C VAL A 573 27.84 60.59 -44.22
N ALA A 574 27.90 60.40 -45.55
CA ALA A 574 26.76 60.73 -46.40
C ALA A 574 25.50 59.95 -45.99
N ALA A 575 24.32 60.57 -46.05
CA ALA A 575 23.09 59.94 -45.57
C ALA A 575 22.74 58.62 -46.29
N SER A 576 23.11 58.50 -47.57
CA SER A 576 23.01 57.26 -48.37
C SER A 576 23.89 56.14 -47.85
N ASP A 577 25.01 56.48 -47.21
CA ASP A 577 26.10 55.57 -46.90
C ASP A 577 25.97 55.01 -45.48
N LEU A 578 25.24 55.70 -44.60
CA LEU A 578 25.01 55.30 -43.20
C LEU A 578 24.46 53.88 -43.04
N ALA A 579 23.65 53.40 -43.98
CA ALA A 579 23.11 52.04 -43.97
C ALA A 579 24.18 50.98 -44.35
N HIS A 580 25.20 51.39 -45.09
CA HIS A 580 26.20 50.51 -45.72
C HIS A 580 27.59 50.61 -45.08
N VAL A 581 27.83 51.56 -44.16
CA VAL A 581 29.17 51.78 -43.57
C VAL A 581 29.78 50.55 -42.89
N PHE A 582 28.95 49.60 -42.47
CA PHE A 582 29.44 48.37 -41.86
C PHE A 582 29.56 47.21 -42.86
N ASP A 583 29.06 47.34 -44.09
CA ASP A 583 29.04 46.25 -45.08
C ASP A 583 30.47 45.90 -45.51
N PRO A 584 30.79 44.60 -45.68
CA PRO A 584 32.11 44.20 -46.12
C PRO A 584 32.48 44.89 -47.44
N PHE A 585 33.72 45.40 -47.51
CA PHE A 585 34.29 46.09 -48.67
C PHE A 585 33.69 47.46 -49.00
N PHE A 586 32.77 47.98 -48.19
CA PHE A 586 32.28 49.35 -48.36
C PHE A 586 33.31 50.38 -47.85
N SER A 587 33.76 51.29 -48.72
CA SER A 587 34.70 52.36 -48.37
C SER A 587 34.48 53.59 -49.24
N THR A 588 34.46 54.77 -48.62
CA THR A 588 34.43 56.07 -49.31
C THR A 588 35.83 56.65 -49.55
N LYS A 589 36.89 55.95 -49.08
CA LYS A 589 38.29 56.37 -49.24
C LYS A 589 38.93 55.69 -50.46
N PRO A 590 39.71 56.41 -51.29
CA PRO A 590 40.37 55.85 -52.49
C PRO A 590 41.31 54.67 -52.23
N GLN A 591 41.83 54.52 -51.00
CA GLN A 591 42.74 53.43 -50.61
C GLN A 591 42.22 52.62 -49.40
N GLY A 592 40.94 52.76 -49.04
CA GLY A 592 40.34 52.04 -47.92
C GLY A 592 39.78 50.69 -48.35
N MET A 593 40.17 49.61 -47.68
CA MET A 593 39.72 48.24 -47.97
C MET A 593 38.26 47.97 -47.56
N GLY A 594 37.62 48.86 -46.79
CA GLY A 594 36.23 48.69 -46.34
C GLY A 594 36.00 47.55 -45.34
N MET A 595 37.06 46.99 -44.76
CA MET A 595 36.97 45.84 -43.85
C MET A 595 36.91 46.21 -42.37
N GLY A 596 37.41 47.40 -41.99
CA GLY A 596 37.56 47.78 -40.58
C GLY A 596 36.24 47.85 -39.81
N LEU A 597 35.21 48.48 -40.38
CA LEU A 597 33.89 48.60 -39.74
C LEU A 597 33.09 47.29 -39.79
N ALA A 598 33.24 46.49 -40.85
CA ALA A 598 32.65 45.15 -40.93
C ALA A 598 33.21 44.23 -39.83
N ILE A 599 34.52 44.22 -39.61
CA ILE A 599 35.17 43.47 -38.53
C ILE A 599 34.70 43.98 -37.16
N ALA A 600 34.57 45.30 -37.00
CA ALA A 600 34.06 45.89 -35.76
C ALA A 600 32.65 45.40 -35.43
N ARG A 601 31.74 45.35 -36.42
CA ARG A 601 30.39 44.80 -36.26
C ARG A 601 30.41 43.34 -35.85
N THR A 602 31.16 42.48 -36.55
CA THR A 602 31.26 41.05 -36.20
C THR A 602 31.81 40.83 -34.79
N ILE A 603 32.82 41.61 -34.36
CA ILE A 603 33.35 41.52 -33.00
C ILE A 603 32.28 41.93 -31.99
N VAL A 604 31.62 43.07 -32.18
CA VAL A 604 30.60 43.56 -31.24
C VAL A 604 29.41 42.59 -31.14
N GLU A 605 28.95 42.03 -32.25
CA GLU A 605 27.87 41.03 -32.27
C GLU A 605 28.27 39.72 -31.59
N ALA A 606 29.53 39.27 -31.74
CA ALA A 606 30.07 38.12 -31.02
C ALA A 606 30.13 38.34 -29.50
N HIS A 607 30.08 39.59 -29.06
CA HIS A 607 29.98 40.01 -27.65
C HIS A 607 28.54 40.30 -27.22
N HIS A 608 27.55 39.88 -28.01
CA HIS A 608 26.11 40.14 -27.80
C HIS A 608 25.75 41.63 -27.75
N GLY A 609 26.57 42.49 -28.38
CA GLY A 609 26.36 43.92 -28.47
C GLY A 609 25.80 44.39 -29.81
N THR A 610 25.63 45.70 -29.92
CA THR A 610 25.25 46.38 -31.18
C THR A 610 26.19 47.56 -31.46
N ILE A 611 26.41 47.86 -32.74
CA ILE A 611 27.18 49.02 -33.18
C ILE A 611 26.39 49.81 -34.22
N ASN A 612 26.31 51.14 -34.06
CA ASN A 612 25.55 52.03 -34.94
C ASN A 612 26.35 53.29 -35.28
N ALA A 613 26.04 53.91 -36.41
CA ALA A 613 26.63 55.18 -36.89
C ALA A 613 25.55 56.24 -37.11
N THR A 614 25.81 57.48 -36.71
CA THR A 614 24.91 58.65 -36.88
C THR A 614 25.74 59.91 -37.14
N ASN A 615 25.17 60.94 -37.78
CA ASN A 615 25.83 62.24 -37.90
C ASN A 615 25.42 63.19 -36.77
N GLN A 616 26.32 64.08 -36.35
CA GLN A 616 26.01 65.16 -35.42
C GLN A 616 25.35 66.35 -36.13
N GLN A 617 24.42 67.02 -35.43
CA GLN A 617 23.83 68.28 -35.90
C GLN A 617 24.88 69.39 -36.07
N ALA A 618 25.97 69.35 -35.30
CA ALA A 618 27.07 70.32 -35.35
C ALA A 618 28.21 69.93 -36.32
N GLY A 619 28.04 68.85 -37.10
CA GLY A 619 29.08 68.29 -37.99
C GLY A 619 29.87 67.14 -37.36
N GLY A 620 30.32 66.18 -38.19
CA GLY A 620 31.05 64.97 -37.78
C GLY A 620 30.17 63.72 -37.61
N ALA A 621 30.82 62.57 -37.43
CA ALA A 621 30.15 61.28 -37.20
C ALA A 621 30.22 60.84 -35.74
N ARG A 622 29.21 60.09 -35.29
CA ARG A 622 29.14 59.38 -34.01
C ARG A 622 28.95 57.89 -34.25
N PHE A 623 29.91 57.11 -33.75
CA PHE A 623 29.79 55.67 -33.64
C PHE A 623 29.46 55.30 -32.20
N THR A 624 28.43 54.48 -32.02
CA THR A 624 27.94 54.03 -30.70
C THR A 624 28.01 52.51 -30.62
N ILE A 625 28.74 52.00 -29.63
CA ILE A 625 28.80 50.58 -29.29
C ILE A 625 27.97 50.36 -28.03
N ARG A 626 27.08 49.36 -28.02
CA ARG A 626 26.34 48.91 -26.84
C ARG A 626 26.70 47.49 -26.49
N LEU A 627 27.01 47.23 -25.23
CA LEU A 627 27.32 45.90 -24.71
C LEU A 627 26.45 45.60 -23.48
N PRO A 628 25.94 44.37 -23.31
CA PRO A 628 25.18 44.00 -22.12
C PRO A 628 26.06 44.05 -20.87
N LEU A 629 25.58 44.72 -19.82
CA LEU A 629 26.22 44.69 -18.51
C LEU A 629 26.01 43.32 -17.86
N LEU A 630 27.01 42.89 -17.10
CA LEU A 630 26.86 41.79 -16.17
C LEU A 630 25.86 42.22 -15.07
N GLY A 631 24.75 41.47 -14.99
CA GLY A 631 23.66 41.71 -14.04
C GLY A 631 24.05 41.47 -12.60
#